data_AF-A0A3M2CNM4-F1
#
_entry.id   AF-A0A3M2CNM4-F1
#
_cell.length_a   1.000
_cell.length_b   1.000
_cell.length_c   1.000
_cell.angle_alpha   90.00
_cell.angle_beta   90.00
_cell.angle_gamma   90.00
#
_symmetry.space_group_name_H-M   'P 1'
#
loop_
_entity.id
_entity.type
_entity.pdbx_description
1 polymer ?
#
loop_
_entity_poly.entity_id
_entity_poly.type
_entity_poly.pdbx_seq_one_letter_code
_entity_poly.pdbx_strand_id
1 'polypeptide(L)'
;MDTRASFAHNPSVTTRRRQRAFALPAATGAAACLVLCSAIIPIADPPAPAAVPEQPSETLSRQEPVVEAVLTLSSGRSVTGFLIEDSADKVVIRLNGIDTTFPRARVAAIRVLPPVAERYQELRSAIEDTDVRARLALAEWLRARRAYDLALAELKGILEIEPANIEARTLHDWLEAQLALERAARNKPAKTSREPGPKVSRRTGLPTLSPEDINRIRVFEFDLSADTRVTIPESTMRELMVRFPESFPVSVEEREAILKLPPAEQLRLLFKHRARDLYETVKVAEDPPSMQVFKDRIHGTRGWLVNGCASTRCHGGAEAGRLRLISERPNSDETAYTNFLILENFRLANGTPLINHSEPARSPLLHLALPRRASLYPHPEVDEQALGENWRYIFRSTSDRRFKEAADWIGSLYTPRPDYGITYPPPQPDPQTPPDPDPDAEEPNPPAPPSQP
;
A
#
# COMPACT_ATOMS: atom_id res chain seq x y z
N MET A 1 41.57 33.86 39.39
CA MET A 1 41.68 33.57 37.95
C MET A 1 40.51 32.66 37.60
N ASP A 2 39.24 33.06 37.62
CA ASP A 2 38.52 34.22 37.07
C ASP A 2 38.74 34.47 35.57
N THR A 3 37.85 33.89 34.77
CA THR A 3 37.44 34.47 33.47
C THR A 3 36.02 33.99 33.14
N ARG A 4 35.05 34.83 33.51
CA ARG A 4 33.71 34.90 32.94
C ARG A 4 33.81 35.33 31.47
N ALA A 5 33.01 34.73 30.60
CA ALA A 5 32.62 35.32 29.32
C ALA A 5 31.10 35.25 29.19
N SER A 6 30.51 36.39 28.87
CA SER A 6 29.09 36.71 28.90
C SER A 6 28.71 37.42 27.59
N PHE A 7 27.44 37.29 27.20
CA PHE A 7 26.71 38.00 26.12
C PHE A 7 27.00 37.53 24.68
N ALA A 8 26.01 37.36 23.78
CA ALA A 8 24.82 38.20 23.58
C ALA A 8 23.56 37.45 23.07
N HIS A 9 22.42 37.94 23.53
CA HIS A 9 21.07 37.75 22.97
C HIS A 9 20.90 38.52 21.65
N ASN A 10 20.05 38.03 20.74
CA ASN A 10 19.47 38.85 19.67
C ASN A 10 17.97 38.54 19.54
N PRO A 11 17.10 39.56 19.34
CA PRO A 11 15.68 39.47 19.65
C PRO A 11 14.77 39.12 18.46
N SER A 12 13.58 38.67 18.84
CA SER A 12 12.41 38.30 18.05
C SER A 12 11.90 39.43 17.15
N VAL A 13 11.66 39.14 15.87
CA VAL A 13 10.96 40.03 14.94
C VAL A 13 9.47 39.68 14.92
N THR A 14 8.66 40.51 15.58
CA THR A 14 7.20 40.55 15.50
C THR A 14 6.74 41.41 14.33
N THR A 15 5.97 40.86 13.39
CA THR A 15 5.23 41.64 12.39
C THR A 15 3.72 41.57 12.65
N ARG A 16 3.18 42.68 13.16
CA ARG A 16 1.75 42.99 13.21
C ARG A 16 1.23 43.20 11.79
N ARG A 17 0.09 42.59 11.41
CA ARG A 17 -0.74 43.14 10.33
C ARG A 17 -2.22 43.18 10.69
N ARG A 18 -2.74 44.39 10.46
CA ARG A 18 -4.01 45.00 10.89
C ARG A 18 -5.27 44.24 10.43
N GLN A 19 -6.19 44.08 11.38
CA GLN A 19 -7.62 43.89 11.14
C GLN A 19 -8.23 45.18 10.60
N ARG A 20 -9.10 45.08 9.58
CA ARG A 20 -10.05 46.14 9.23
C ARG A 20 -11.44 45.53 9.18
N ALA A 21 -12.27 45.95 10.13
CA ALA A 21 -13.71 45.81 10.10
C ALA A 21 -14.29 46.84 9.12
N PHE A 22 -15.30 46.44 8.34
CA PHE A 22 -16.22 47.37 7.72
C PHE A 22 -17.64 46.85 7.89
N ALA A 23 -18.50 47.77 8.35
CA ALA A 23 -19.87 47.56 8.78
C ALA A 23 -20.85 47.54 7.60
N LEU A 24 -22.01 46.92 7.86
CA LEU A 24 -23.23 46.91 7.05
C LEU A 24 -23.76 48.32 6.73
N PRO A 25 -24.65 48.39 5.72
CA PRO A 25 -25.91 49.08 5.91
C PRO A 25 -27.11 48.17 5.68
N ALA A 26 -28.13 48.39 6.52
CA ALA A 26 -29.48 47.88 6.37
C ALA A 26 -30.21 48.62 5.24
N ALA A 27 -31.06 47.92 4.50
CA ALA A 27 -32.10 48.53 3.67
C ALA A 27 -33.41 47.77 3.84
N THR A 28 -34.37 48.47 4.43
CA THR A 28 -35.81 48.21 4.47
C THR A 28 -36.44 48.32 3.09
N GLY A 29 -37.43 47.50 2.77
CA GLY A 29 -38.28 47.67 1.59
C GLY A 29 -39.45 46.69 1.58
N ALA A 30 -40.67 47.23 1.61
CA ALA A 30 -41.92 46.52 1.85
C ALA A 30 -42.59 45.96 0.57
N ALA A 31 -43.42 44.95 0.81
CA ALA A 31 -44.74 44.64 0.21
C ALA A 31 -44.95 44.71 -1.33
N ALA A 32 -45.44 43.59 -1.88
CA ALA A 32 -46.66 43.58 -2.69
C ALA A 32 -47.24 42.16 -2.80
N CYS A 33 -48.46 42.00 -2.28
CA CYS A 33 -49.36 40.89 -2.60
C CYS A 33 -49.75 40.95 -4.07
N LEU A 34 -49.81 39.79 -4.73
CA LEU A 34 -50.69 39.58 -5.89
C LEU A 34 -51.27 38.17 -5.82
N VAL A 35 -52.55 38.14 -5.43
CA VAL A 35 -53.45 37.01 -5.52
C VAL A 35 -53.92 36.92 -6.97
N LEU A 36 -53.75 35.75 -7.60
CA LEU A 36 -54.46 35.41 -8.82
C LEU A 36 -55.10 34.02 -8.68
N CYS A 37 -56.42 34.04 -8.80
CA CYS A 37 -57.34 32.91 -8.75
C CYS A 37 -57.25 32.01 -9.99
N SER A 38 -57.47 30.72 -9.73
CA SER A 38 -58.32 29.78 -10.48
C SER A 38 -58.07 29.53 -11.98
N ALA A 39 -57.75 28.27 -12.30
CA ALA A 39 -58.66 27.43 -13.09
C ALA A 39 -58.25 25.95 -12.97
N ILE A 40 -59.14 25.13 -12.39
CA ILE A 40 -59.06 23.67 -12.41
C ILE A 40 -59.62 23.21 -13.75
N ILE A 41 -58.81 22.53 -14.56
CA ILE A 41 -59.26 21.78 -15.73
C ILE A 41 -59.10 20.29 -15.40
N PRO A 42 -60.16 19.48 -15.43
CA PRO A 42 -60.04 18.03 -15.29
C PRO A 42 -59.52 17.44 -16.61
N ILE A 43 -58.34 16.82 -16.57
CA ILE A 43 -57.81 16.04 -17.70
C ILE A 43 -58.25 14.59 -17.51
N ALA A 44 -58.91 14.05 -18.53
CA ALA A 44 -59.37 12.68 -18.63
C ALA A 44 -58.20 11.68 -18.73
N ASP A 45 -58.38 10.51 -18.11
CA ASP A 45 -57.42 9.42 -18.12
C ASP A 45 -57.13 8.89 -19.55
N PRO A 46 -55.86 8.77 -19.97
CA PRO A 46 -55.51 8.05 -21.19
C PRO A 46 -55.53 6.52 -20.98
N PRO A 47 -55.88 5.74 -22.02
CA PRO A 47 -56.07 4.29 -21.92
C PRO A 47 -54.75 3.53 -21.80
N ALA A 48 -54.83 2.39 -21.09
CA ALA A 48 -53.73 1.48 -20.82
C ALA A 48 -53.06 0.93 -22.10
N PRO A 49 -51.72 0.98 -22.22
CA PRO A 49 -51.02 0.26 -23.28
C PRO A 49 -50.80 -1.22 -22.91
N ALA A 50 -50.91 -2.06 -23.94
CA ALA A 50 -50.89 -3.51 -23.92
C ALA A 50 -49.58 -4.12 -23.40
N ALA A 51 -49.72 -5.31 -22.80
CA ALA A 51 -48.64 -6.13 -22.25
C ALA A 51 -47.60 -6.56 -23.31
N VAL A 52 -46.34 -6.25 -23.02
CA VAL A 52 -45.15 -6.78 -23.71
C VAL A 52 -44.63 -7.97 -22.90
N PRO A 53 -44.23 -9.10 -23.54
CA PRO A 53 -43.86 -10.31 -22.83
C PRO A 53 -42.60 -10.15 -21.96
N GLU A 54 -42.69 -10.71 -20.76
CA GLU A 54 -41.69 -10.80 -19.71
C GLU A 54 -40.36 -11.41 -20.23
N GLN A 55 -39.30 -10.61 -20.25
CA GLN A 55 -37.93 -11.12 -20.32
C GLN A 55 -37.36 -11.26 -18.89
N PRO A 56 -36.53 -12.28 -18.61
CA PRO A 56 -36.03 -12.54 -17.26
C PRO A 56 -35.17 -11.36 -16.81
N SER A 57 -35.52 -10.80 -15.65
CA SER A 57 -34.80 -9.70 -15.02
C SER A 57 -33.39 -10.14 -14.62
N GLU A 58 -32.39 -9.83 -15.45
CA GLU A 58 -31.01 -9.73 -15.00
C GLU A 58 -30.95 -8.64 -13.92
N THR A 59 -30.74 -9.07 -12.67
CA THR A 59 -30.51 -8.18 -11.54
C THR A 59 -29.08 -7.64 -11.68
N LEU A 60 -28.87 -6.72 -12.62
CA LEU A 60 -27.69 -5.87 -12.65
C LEU A 60 -27.77 -4.95 -11.44
N SER A 61 -26.85 -5.14 -10.50
CA SER A 61 -26.54 -4.23 -9.41
C SER A 61 -26.38 -2.80 -9.95
N ARG A 62 -27.47 -2.04 -9.91
CA ARG A 62 -27.52 -0.63 -10.30
C ARG A 62 -26.75 0.15 -9.25
N GLN A 63 -25.44 0.34 -9.47
CA GLN A 63 -24.67 1.32 -8.71
C GLN A 63 -25.34 2.67 -8.92
N GLU A 64 -25.92 3.23 -7.86
CA GLU A 64 -26.51 4.56 -7.91
C GLU A 64 -25.44 5.57 -8.34
N PRO A 65 -25.80 6.57 -9.18
CA PRO A 65 -24.84 7.57 -9.62
C PRO A 65 -24.32 8.33 -8.41
N VAL A 66 -23.01 8.26 -8.21
CA VAL A 66 -22.30 8.98 -7.16
C VAL A 66 -22.44 10.50 -7.42
N VAL A 67 -23.21 11.21 -6.59
CA VAL A 67 -23.53 12.64 -6.77
C VAL A 67 -22.65 13.54 -5.89
N GLU A 68 -22.15 14.67 -6.41
CA GLU A 68 -21.41 15.65 -5.58
C GLU A 68 -22.38 16.39 -4.66
N ALA A 69 -22.04 16.54 -3.38
CA ALA A 69 -22.87 17.20 -2.37
C ALA A 69 -22.03 18.07 -1.42
N VAL A 70 -22.67 19.10 -0.89
CA VAL A 70 -22.15 19.92 0.21
C VAL A 70 -22.85 19.50 1.49
N LEU A 71 -22.06 18.94 2.41
CA LEU A 71 -22.46 18.57 3.76
C LEU A 71 -22.22 19.74 4.69
N THR A 72 -23.26 20.28 5.32
CA THR A 72 -23.14 21.27 6.39
C THR A 72 -23.30 20.56 7.72
N LEU A 73 -22.28 20.62 8.56
CA LEU A 73 -22.28 20.05 9.91
C LEU A 73 -23.02 20.96 10.89
N SER A 74 -23.54 20.40 11.98
CA SER A 74 -24.19 21.14 13.06
C SER A 74 -23.27 22.19 13.71
N SER A 75 -21.95 22.08 13.52
CA SER A 75 -20.97 23.08 13.93
C SER A 75 -20.87 24.30 12.98
N GLY A 76 -21.66 24.33 11.90
CA GLY A 76 -21.58 25.35 10.83
C GLY A 76 -20.44 25.14 9.82
N ARG A 77 -19.65 24.07 9.94
CA ARG A 77 -18.59 23.74 8.96
C ARG A 77 -19.21 23.06 7.74
N SER A 78 -18.77 23.43 6.54
CA SER A 78 -19.17 22.76 5.31
C SER A 78 -18.06 21.87 4.74
N VAL A 79 -18.45 20.74 4.17
CA VAL A 79 -17.58 19.74 3.55
C VAL A 79 -18.15 19.41 2.18
N THR A 80 -17.35 19.53 1.12
CA THR A 80 -17.78 19.20 -0.25
C THR A 80 -17.11 17.92 -0.71
N GLY A 81 -17.88 16.98 -1.23
CA GLY A 81 -17.38 15.73 -1.78
C GLY A 81 -18.48 14.94 -2.47
N PHE A 82 -18.23 13.67 -2.75
CA PHE A 82 -19.23 12.82 -3.38
C PHE A 82 -20.03 12.04 -2.34
N LEU A 83 -21.36 12.13 -2.40
CA LEU A 83 -22.26 11.39 -1.54
C LEU A 83 -22.22 9.91 -1.93
N ILE A 84 -21.77 9.08 -1.00
CA ILE A 84 -21.68 7.62 -1.15
C ILE A 84 -22.84 6.94 -0.42
N GLU A 85 -23.23 7.46 0.74
CA GLU A 85 -24.33 6.92 1.56
C GLU A 85 -25.00 8.06 2.34
N ASP A 86 -26.33 8.08 2.38
CA ASP A 86 -27.14 8.89 3.31
C ASP A 86 -28.15 7.95 3.99
N SER A 87 -27.85 7.52 5.21
CA SER A 87 -28.72 6.65 6.01
C SER A 87 -29.17 7.36 7.29
N ALA A 88 -30.08 6.72 8.02
CA ALA A 88 -30.64 7.30 9.25
C ALA A 88 -29.57 7.58 10.32
N ASP A 89 -28.46 6.83 10.29
CA ASP A 89 -27.47 6.79 11.37
C ASP A 89 -26.21 7.59 10.99
N LYS A 90 -25.88 7.62 9.70
CA LYS A 90 -24.63 8.17 9.18
C LYS A 90 -24.77 8.70 7.75
N VAL A 91 -23.85 9.58 7.39
CA VAL A 91 -23.66 10.10 6.04
C VAL A 91 -22.22 9.83 5.64
N VAL A 92 -21.99 9.22 4.48
CA VAL A 92 -20.65 8.92 3.98
C VAL A 92 -20.38 9.82 2.78
N ILE A 93 -19.35 10.68 2.90
CA ILE A 93 -18.87 11.55 1.82
C ILE A 93 -17.45 11.11 1.42
N ARG A 94 -17.23 10.88 0.13
CA ARG A 94 -15.89 10.65 -0.41
C ARG A 94 -15.17 11.98 -0.63
N LEU A 95 -14.08 12.19 0.11
CA LEU A 95 -13.21 13.35 0.07
C LEU A 95 -11.85 12.94 -0.46
N ASN A 96 -11.43 13.47 -1.61
CA ASN A 96 -10.13 13.14 -2.21
C ASN A 96 -9.87 11.63 -2.37
N GLY A 97 -10.92 10.84 -2.62
CA GLY A 97 -10.84 9.38 -2.75
C GLY A 97 -10.93 8.60 -1.42
N ILE A 98 -11.12 9.27 -0.28
CA ILE A 98 -11.29 8.65 1.04
C ILE A 98 -12.75 8.75 1.46
N ASP A 99 -13.36 7.62 1.81
CA ASP A 99 -14.73 7.58 2.33
C ASP A 99 -14.75 8.03 3.78
N THR A 100 -15.32 9.21 4.02
CA THR A 100 -15.38 9.83 5.34
C THR A 100 -16.79 9.71 5.89
N THR A 101 -16.93 9.08 7.05
CA THR A 101 -18.23 8.85 7.70
C THR A 101 -18.53 9.94 8.72
N PHE A 102 -19.71 10.52 8.64
CA PHE A 102 -20.24 11.51 9.56
C PHE A 102 -21.48 10.95 10.26
N PRO A 103 -21.57 10.95 11.60
CA PRO A 103 -22.82 10.60 12.28
C PRO A 103 -23.95 11.54 11.85
N ARG A 104 -25.14 11.01 11.55
CA ARG A 104 -26.27 11.82 11.05
C ARG A 104 -26.65 12.94 12.01
N ALA A 105 -26.54 12.70 13.32
CA ALA A 105 -26.77 13.71 14.37
C ALA A 105 -25.85 14.94 14.29
N ARG A 106 -24.69 14.84 13.63
CA ARG A 106 -23.73 15.95 13.43
C ARG A 106 -23.95 16.66 12.09
N VAL A 107 -24.92 16.23 11.29
CA VAL A 107 -25.22 16.79 9.98
C VAL A 107 -26.44 17.69 10.09
N ALA A 108 -26.25 18.97 9.76
CA ALA A 108 -27.32 19.95 9.74
C ALA A 108 -28.07 19.96 8.40
N ALA A 109 -27.35 19.83 7.29
CA ALA A 109 -27.95 19.80 5.96
C ALA A 109 -27.05 19.08 4.95
N ILE A 110 -27.67 18.47 3.93
CA ILE A 110 -27.00 17.98 2.73
C ILE A 110 -27.61 18.71 1.54
N ARG A 111 -26.77 19.31 0.70
CA ARG A 111 -27.19 19.89 -0.57
C ARG A 111 -26.49 19.19 -1.72
N VAL A 112 -27.23 18.44 -2.51
CA VAL A 112 -26.75 17.84 -3.76
C VAL A 112 -26.48 18.95 -4.77
N LEU A 113 -25.32 18.91 -5.42
CA LEU A 113 -24.93 19.87 -6.44
C LEU A 113 -25.35 19.38 -7.83
N PRO A 114 -25.58 20.29 -8.79
CA PRO A 114 -25.78 19.91 -10.18
C PRO A 114 -24.58 19.10 -10.72
N PRO A 115 -24.80 18.28 -11.76
CA PRO A 115 -23.73 17.53 -12.43
C PRO A 115 -22.55 18.43 -12.83
N VAL A 116 -21.34 17.86 -12.80
CA VAL A 116 -20.10 18.59 -13.08
C VAL A 116 -20.12 19.25 -14.46
N ALA A 117 -20.74 18.60 -15.46
CA ALA A 117 -20.84 19.13 -16.83
C ALA A 117 -21.70 20.40 -16.92
N GLU A 118 -22.79 20.49 -16.17
CA GLU A 118 -23.67 21.67 -16.16
C GLU A 118 -22.98 22.85 -15.49
N ARG A 119 -22.39 22.63 -14.30
CA ARG A 119 -21.59 23.65 -13.61
C ARG A 119 -20.37 24.08 -14.39
N TYR A 120 -19.77 23.17 -15.15
CA TYR A 120 -18.69 23.52 -16.07
C TYR A 120 -19.17 24.50 -17.14
N GLN A 121 -20.33 24.26 -17.76
CA GLN A 121 -20.89 25.18 -18.76
C GLN A 121 -21.18 26.56 -18.15
N GLU A 122 -21.76 26.60 -16.96
CA GLU A 122 -21.99 27.85 -16.22
C GLU A 122 -20.68 28.60 -15.97
N LEU A 123 -19.69 27.94 -15.36
CA LEU A 123 -18.37 28.54 -15.08
C LEU A 123 -17.68 28.98 -16.37
N ARG A 124 -17.74 28.16 -17.42
CA ARG A 124 -17.10 28.44 -18.70
C ARG A 124 -17.73 29.62 -19.43
N SER A 125 -19.05 29.80 -19.32
CA SER A 125 -19.76 30.93 -19.93
C SER A 125 -19.36 32.29 -19.34
N ALA A 126 -18.82 32.30 -18.12
CA ALA A 126 -18.34 33.50 -17.43
C ALA A 126 -16.86 33.80 -17.69
N ILE A 127 -16.15 32.96 -18.45
CA ILE A 127 -14.72 33.08 -18.74
C ILE A 127 -14.53 33.35 -20.23
N GLU A 128 -13.80 34.42 -20.56
CA GLU A 128 -13.43 34.74 -21.95
C GLU A 128 -12.44 33.71 -22.52
N ASP A 129 -12.52 33.44 -23.81
CA ASP A 129 -11.69 32.41 -24.47
C ASP A 129 -10.19 32.71 -24.39
N THR A 130 -9.84 34.00 -24.32
CA THR A 130 -8.47 34.52 -24.22
C THR A 130 -7.95 34.62 -22.78
N ASP A 131 -8.79 34.42 -21.75
CA ASP A 131 -8.34 34.40 -20.36
C ASP A 131 -7.74 33.03 -20.01
N VAL A 132 -6.50 32.83 -20.48
CA VAL A 132 -5.74 31.59 -20.29
C VAL A 132 -5.64 31.20 -18.82
N ARG A 133 -5.47 32.18 -17.92
CA ARG A 133 -5.34 31.92 -16.49
C ARG A 133 -6.65 31.40 -15.88
N ALA A 134 -7.78 32.01 -16.21
CA ALA A 134 -9.09 31.54 -15.73
C ALA A 134 -9.44 30.16 -16.30
N ARG A 135 -9.08 29.90 -17.56
CA ARG A 135 -9.28 28.58 -18.20
C ARG A 135 -8.37 27.50 -17.60
N LEU A 136 -7.13 27.82 -17.22
CA LEU A 136 -6.25 26.91 -16.47
C LEU A 136 -6.84 26.56 -15.09
N ALA A 137 -7.35 27.56 -14.37
CA ALA A 137 -8.03 27.32 -13.10
C ALA A 137 -9.29 26.45 -13.26
N LEU A 138 -10.02 26.60 -14.37
CA LEU A 138 -11.16 25.75 -14.71
C LEU A 138 -10.74 24.32 -15.01
N ALA A 139 -9.65 24.11 -15.76
CA ALA A 139 -9.09 22.79 -16.04
C ALA A 139 -8.64 22.07 -14.75
N GLU A 140 -8.03 22.79 -13.81
CA GLU A 140 -7.70 22.28 -12.47
C GLU A 140 -8.95 21.91 -11.65
N TRP A 141 -10.00 22.74 -11.71
CA TRP A 141 -11.28 22.47 -11.07
C TRP A 141 -11.94 21.19 -11.61
N LEU A 142 -11.85 20.95 -12.92
CA LEU A 142 -12.33 19.75 -13.60
C LEU A 142 -11.49 18.52 -13.23
N ARG A 143 -10.16 18.68 -13.16
CA ARG A 143 -9.22 17.63 -12.73
C ARG A 143 -9.56 17.13 -11.33
N ALA A 144 -9.78 18.04 -10.38
CA ALA A 144 -10.15 17.69 -9.00
C ALA A 144 -11.45 16.86 -8.92
N ARG A 145 -12.31 16.95 -9.94
CA ARG A 145 -13.59 16.24 -10.07
C ARG A 145 -13.55 15.04 -11.01
N ARG A 146 -12.36 14.68 -11.49
CA ARG A 146 -12.13 13.61 -12.46
C ARG A 146 -12.90 13.78 -13.78
N ALA A 147 -13.26 15.01 -14.13
CA ALA A 147 -13.88 15.33 -15.41
C ALA A 147 -12.77 15.53 -16.48
N TYR A 148 -11.96 14.49 -16.69
CA TYR A 148 -10.72 14.59 -17.46
C TYR A 148 -10.93 14.91 -18.93
N ASP A 149 -12.00 14.40 -19.55
CA ASP A 149 -12.31 14.72 -20.95
C ASP A 149 -12.61 16.22 -21.15
N LEU A 150 -13.36 16.83 -20.22
CA LEU A 150 -13.65 18.27 -20.23
C LEU A 150 -12.38 19.09 -19.94
N ALA A 151 -11.54 18.64 -19.00
CA ALA A 151 -10.29 19.31 -18.66
C ALA A 151 -9.32 19.32 -19.85
N LEU A 152 -9.22 18.20 -20.57
CA LEU A 152 -8.40 18.09 -21.78
C LEU A 152 -8.92 18.99 -22.91
N ALA A 153 -10.24 19.11 -23.09
CA ALA A 153 -10.80 20.03 -24.08
C ALA A 153 -10.41 21.49 -23.79
N GLU A 154 -10.45 21.92 -22.52
CA GLU A 154 -10.01 23.25 -22.13
C GLU A 154 -8.52 23.47 -22.35
N LEU A 155 -7.68 22.50 -21.97
CA LEU A 155 -6.23 22.61 -22.15
C LEU A 155 -5.81 22.63 -23.61
N LYS A 156 -6.53 21.90 -24.49
CA LYS A 156 -6.31 21.99 -25.93
C LYS A 156 -6.59 23.39 -26.46
N GLY A 157 -7.72 23.99 -26.08
CA GLY A 157 -8.03 25.36 -26.47
C GLY A 157 -7.03 26.39 -25.91
N ILE A 158 -6.46 26.16 -24.73
CA ILE A 158 -5.38 27.00 -24.19
C ILE A 158 -4.10 26.84 -25.01
N LEU A 159 -3.70 25.62 -25.34
CA LEU A 159 -2.47 25.32 -26.10
C LEU A 159 -2.56 25.76 -27.58
N GLU A 160 -3.77 25.94 -28.12
CA GLU A 160 -3.97 26.58 -29.43
C GLU A 160 -3.65 28.08 -29.41
N ILE A 161 -3.95 28.77 -28.29
CA ILE A 161 -3.71 30.21 -28.11
C ILE A 161 -2.26 30.46 -27.66
N GLU A 162 -1.78 29.69 -26.68
CA GLU A 162 -0.43 29.76 -26.13
C GLU A 162 0.29 28.41 -26.20
N PRO A 163 0.86 28.04 -27.36
CA PRO A 163 1.52 26.74 -27.53
C PRO A 163 2.70 26.50 -26.58
N ALA A 164 3.36 27.57 -26.13
CA ALA A 164 4.52 27.52 -25.24
C ALA A 164 4.16 27.49 -23.74
N ASN A 165 2.87 27.44 -23.38
CA ASN A 165 2.44 27.43 -21.99
C ASN A 165 2.82 26.11 -21.30
N ILE A 166 3.87 26.16 -20.47
CA ILE A 166 4.45 24.98 -19.81
C ILE A 166 3.47 24.34 -18.83
N GLU A 167 2.67 25.15 -18.13
CA GLU A 167 1.68 24.68 -17.15
C GLU A 167 0.56 23.91 -17.85
N ALA A 168 0.00 24.46 -18.93
CA ALA A 168 -1.02 23.80 -19.74
C ALA A 168 -0.51 22.48 -20.34
N ARG A 169 0.71 22.45 -20.87
CA ARG A 169 1.31 21.24 -21.46
C ARG A 169 1.57 20.17 -20.41
N THR A 170 2.13 20.53 -19.27
CA THR A 170 2.39 19.59 -18.16
C THR A 170 1.09 18.96 -17.67
N LEU A 171 0.05 19.77 -17.49
CA LEU A 171 -1.26 19.29 -17.03
C LEU A 171 -1.96 18.41 -18.08
N HIS A 172 -1.83 18.77 -19.36
CA HIS A 172 -2.35 17.99 -20.48
C HIS A 172 -1.73 16.58 -20.53
N ASP A 173 -0.39 16.50 -20.52
CA ASP A 173 0.34 15.22 -20.57
C ASP A 173 -0.01 14.33 -19.38
N TRP A 174 -0.13 14.92 -18.18
CA TRP A 174 -0.55 14.20 -16.98
C TRP A 174 -1.97 13.64 -17.11
N LEU A 175 -2.91 14.44 -17.64
CA LEU A 175 -4.31 14.02 -17.82
C LEU A 175 -4.45 12.93 -18.89
N GLU A 176 -3.70 12.99 -19.98
CA GLU A 176 -3.68 11.93 -21.00
C GLU A 176 -3.16 10.61 -20.43
N ALA A 177 -2.07 10.65 -19.67
CA ALA A 177 -1.53 9.48 -19.00
C ALA A 177 -2.55 8.89 -18.00
N GLN A 178 -3.22 9.74 -17.21
CA GLN A 178 -4.24 9.32 -16.25
C GLN A 178 -5.44 8.67 -16.96
N LEU A 179 -5.92 9.25 -18.05
CA LEU A 179 -7.06 8.73 -18.82
C LEU A 179 -6.70 7.41 -19.52
N ALA A 180 -5.46 7.27 -20.01
CA ALA A 180 -4.95 6.03 -20.57
C ALA A 180 -4.92 4.91 -19.52
N LEU A 181 -4.50 5.21 -18.29
CA LEU A 181 -4.53 4.27 -17.16
C LEU A 181 -5.96 3.85 -16.80
N GLU A 182 -6.90 4.80 -16.74
CA GLU A 182 -8.31 4.50 -16.43
C GLU A 182 -8.98 3.66 -17.54
N ARG A 183 -8.70 3.96 -18.81
CA ARG A 183 -9.20 3.16 -19.95
C ARG A 183 -8.59 1.76 -19.95
N ALA A 184 -7.29 1.62 -19.66
CA ALA A 184 -6.65 0.32 -19.51
C ALA A 184 -7.20 -0.49 -18.33
N ALA A 185 -7.61 0.19 -17.24
CA ALA A 185 -8.29 -0.44 -16.11
C ALA A 185 -9.72 -0.89 -16.46
N ARG A 186 -10.50 -0.07 -17.19
CA ARG A 186 -11.87 -0.40 -17.62
C ARG A 186 -11.94 -1.47 -18.70
N ASN A 187 -10.97 -1.51 -19.62
CA ASN A 187 -10.93 -2.47 -20.73
C ASN A 187 -10.29 -3.81 -20.36
N LYS A 188 -9.80 -3.97 -19.12
CA LYS A 188 -9.49 -5.30 -18.61
C LYS A 188 -10.82 -5.99 -18.32
N PRO A 189 -11.13 -7.14 -18.96
CA PRO A 189 -12.29 -7.91 -18.56
C PRO A 189 -12.18 -8.19 -17.07
N ALA A 190 -13.30 -8.03 -16.35
CA ALA A 190 -13.40 -8.35 -14.94
C ALA A 190 -13.02 -9.82 -14.76
N LYS A 191 -11.74 -10.08 -14.53
CA LYS A 191 -11.32 -11.27 -13.82
C LYS A 191 -12.06 -11.16 -12.49
N THR A 192 -12.94 -12.12 -12.24
CA THR A 192 -13.37 -12.48 -10.89
C THR A 192 -12.20 -12.25 -9.96
N SER A 193 -12.41 -11.43 -8.93
CA SER A 193 -11.40 -11.03 -7.96
C SER A 193 -10.92 -12.28 -7.23
N ARG A 194 -10.03 -13.02 -7.89
CA ARG A 194 -9.15 -13.97 -7.25
C ARG A 194 -8.21 -13.07 -6.46
N GLU A 195 -8.23 -13.22 -5.13
CA GLU A 195 -7.26 -12.59 -4.24
C GLU A 195 -5.87 -12.64 -4.89
N PRO A 196 -5.09 -11.55 -4.82
CA PRO A 196 -3.75 -11.51 -5.39
C PRO A 196 -2.88 -12.54 -4.68
N GLY A 197 -2.91 -13.76 -5.19
CA GLY A 197 -2.12 -14.87 -4.70
C GLY A 197 -0.63 -14.65 -4.98
N PRO A 198 0.21 -15.53 -4.42
CA PRO A 198 1.66 -15.46 -4.58
C PRO A 198 2.05 -15.38 -6.06
N LYS A 199 2.91 -14.41 -6.40
CA LYS A 199 3.47 -14.26 -7.75
C LYS A 199 4.72 -15.12 -7.86
N VAL A 200 4.89 -15.86 -8.95
CA VAL A 200 6.10 -16.68 -9.13
C VAL A 200 7.20 -15.86 -9.81
N SER A 201 8.40 -15.83 -9.24
CA SER A 201 9.60 -15.26 -9.86
C SER A 201 9.94 -16.06 -11.12
N ARG A 202 10.17 -15.35 -12.23
CA ARG A 202 10.50 -15.98 -13.51
C ARG A 202 11.90 -16.58 -13.51
N ARG A 203 12.82 -16.04 -12.72
CA ARG A 203 14.23 -16.46 -12.65
C ARG A 203 14.45 -17.64 -11.70
N THR A 204 13.78 -17.63 -10.56
CA THR A 204 14.01 -18.63 -9.50
C THR A 204 12.92 -19.69 -9.41
N GLY A 205 11.77 -19.47 -10.05
CA GLY A 205 10.58 -20.31 -9.89
C GLY A 205 9.93 -20.22 -8.51
N LEU A 206 10.43 -19.34 -7.64
CA LEU A 206 9.94 -19.19 -6.27
C LEU A 206 8.67 -18.33 -6.22
N PRO A 207 7.64 -18.72 -5.47
CA PRO A 207 6.51 -17.84 -5.17
C PRO A 207 6.97 -16.70 -4.25
N THR A 208 6.45 -15.49 -4.45
CA THR A 208 6.56 -14.40 -3.48
C THR A 208 5.39 -14.45 -2.52
N LEU A 209 5.57 -13.97 -1.29
CA LEU A 209 4.50 -13.85 -0.30
C LEU A 209 3.31 -13.04 -0.81
N SER A 210 2.12 -13.38 -0.32
CA SER A 210 0.89 -12.62 -0.54
C SER A 210 0.91 -11.32 0.30
N PRO A 211 0.07 -10.33 -0.03
CA PRO A 211 -0.09 -9.14 0.80
C PRO A 211 -0.51 -9.45 2.25
N GLU A 212 -1.27 -10.52 2.48
CA GLU A 212 -1.71 -10.97 3.80
C GLU A 212 -0.54 -11.52 4.62
N ASP A 213 0.29 -12.37 4.03
CA ASP A 213 1.49 -12.92 4.66
C ASP A 213 2.48 -11.81 5.02
N ILE A 214 2.68 -10.84 4.13
CA ILE A 214 3.51 -9.66 4.38
C ILE A 214 2.96 -8.87 5.57
N ASN A 215 1.65 -8.59 5.58
CA ASN A 215 1.02 -7.90 6.69
C ASN A 215 1.16 -8.68 8.00
N ARG A 216 1.09 -10.01 7.97
CA ARG A 216 1.30 -10.84 9.16
C ARG A 216 2.70 -10.66 9.74
N ILE A 217 3.74 -10.68 8.90
CA ILE A 217 5.11 -10.37 9.34
C ILE A 217 5.18 -8.95 9.94
N ARG A 218 4.55 -7.95 9.29
CA ARG A 218 4.52 -6.57 9.81
C ARG A 218 3.89 -6.46 11.19
N VAL A 219 2.80 -7.19 11.45
CA VAL A 219 2.14 -7.17 12.77
C VAL A 219 3.07 -7.73 13.83
N PHE A 220 3.76 -8.84 13.54
CA PHE A 220 4.68 -9.45 14.50
C PHE A 220 5.95 -8.63 14.74
N GLU A 221 6.48 -7.98 13.71
CA GLU A 221 7.65 -7.09 13.82
C GLU A 221 7.30 -5.67 14.29
N PHE A 222 6.03 -5.43 14.65
CA PHE A 222 5.56 -4.11 15.03
C PHE A 222 6.20 -3.61 16.33
N ASP A 223 6.80 -2.43 16.28
CA ASP A 223 7.31 -1.74 17.46
C ASP A 223 6.20 -0.90 18.10
N LEU A 224 5.77 -1.29 19.30
CA LEU A 224 4.74 -0.62 20.08
C LEU A 224 5.14 0.78 20.60
N SER A 225 6.39 1.19 20.41
CA SER A 225 6.88 2.54 20.68
C SER A 225 6.91 3.44 19.45
N ALA A 226 6.79 2.87 18.25
CA ALA A 226 6.82 3.61 16.99
C ALA A 226 5.44 4.20 16.65
N ASP A 227 5.44 5.40 16.05
CA ASP A 227 4.24 6.09 15.56
C ASP A 227 3.80 5.55 14.18
N THR A 228 3.74 4.22 14.05
CA THR A 228 3.39 3.56 12.80
C THR A 228 1.86 3.45 12.69
N ARG A 229 1.33 3.77 11.50
CA ARG A 229 -0.12 3.71 11.24
C ARG A 229 -0.63 2.27 11.23
N VAL A 230 -1.41 1.92 12.25
CA VAL A 230 -2.09 0.63 12.38
C VAL A 230 -3.59 0.85 12.42
N THR A 231 -4.32 -0.02 11.71
CA THR A 231 -5.78 -0.11 11.80
C THR A 231 -6.15 -1.44 12.45
N ILE A 232 -6.90 -1.36 13.56
CA ILE A 232 -7.45 -2.51 14.27
C ILE A 232 -8.97 -2.37 14.20
N PRO A 233 -9.68 -3.29 13.53
CA PRO A 233 -11.15 -3.25 13.50
C PRO A 233 -11.72 -3.37 14.92
N GLU A 234 -12.75 -2.59 15.25
CA GLU A 234 -13.42 -2.71 16.56
C GLU A 234 -13.90 -4.14 16.85
N SER A 235 -14.35 -4.86 15.80
CA SER A 235 -14.75 -6.27 15.89
C SER A 235 -13.63 -7.16 16.45
N THR A 236 -12.37 -6.85 16.14
CA THR A 236 -11.19 -7.58 16.64
C THR A 236 -11.03 -7.41 18.15
N MET A 237 -11.20 -6.19 18.65
CA MET A 237 -11.11 -5.91 20.08
C MET A 237 -12.33 -6.44 20.85
N ARG A 238 -13.52 -6.39 20.26
CA ARG A 238 -14.72 -7.01 20.84
C ARG A 238 -14.56 -8.53 20.95
N GLU A 239 -14.06 -9.18 19.90
CA GLU A 239 -13.76 -10.61 19.91
C GLU A 239 -12.72 -10.96 20.98
N LEU A 240 -11.66 -10.15 21.11
CA LEU A 240 -10.67 -10.31 22.19
C LEU A 240 -11.32 -10.27 23.58
N MET A 241 -12.22 -9.31 23.82
CA MET A 241 -12.94 -9.20 25.10
C MET A 241 -13.87 -10.37 25.38
N VAL A 242 -14.52 -10.91 24.34
CA VAL A 242 -15.39 -12.08 24.46
C VAL A 242 -14.59 -13.33 24.82
N ARG A 243 -13.39 -13.50 24.25
CA ARG A 243 -12.54 -14.68 24.51
C ARG A 243 -11.82 -14.66 25.84
N PHE A 244 -11.47 -13.48 26.35
CA PHE A 244 -10.75 -13.33 27.62
C PHE A 244 -11.54 -12.49 28.63
N PRO A 245 -12.78 -12.86 28.98
CA PRO A 245 -13.68 -12.02 29.76
C PRO A 245 -13.10 -11.63 31.12
N GLU A 246 -12.36 -12.54 31.76
CA GLU A 246 -11.70 -12.33 33.06
C GLU A 246 -10.58 -11.27 33.03
N SER A 247 -10.06 -10.95 31.85
CA SER A 247 -8.99 -9.96 31.67
C SER A 247 -9.50 -8.56 31.33
N PHE A 248 -10.81 -8.42 31.17
CA PHE A 248 -11.44 -7.17 30.77
C PHE A 248 -12.56 -6.79 31.75
N PRO A 249 -12.88 -5.49 31.85
CA PRO A 249 -13.93 -5.06 32.77
C PRO A 249 -15.31 -5.57 32.35
N VAL A 250 -16.21 -5.71 33.33
CA VAL A 250 -17.60 -6.17 33.08
C VAL A 250 -18.50 -5.02 32.61
N SER A 251 -18.20 -3.78 33.03
CA SER A 251 -18.97 -2.59 32.63
C SER A 251 -18.89 -2.35 31.11
N VAL A 252 -20.05 -2.03 30.53
CA VAL A 252 -20.16 -1.67 29.11
C VAL A 252 -19.38 -0.40 28.81
N GLU A 253 -19.46 0.60 29.70
CA GLU A 253 -18.77 1.88 29.56
C GLU A 253 -17.25 1.71 29.53
N GLU A 254 -16.71 0.86 30.40
CA GLU A 254 -15.27 0.58 30.46
C GLU A 254 -14.80 -0.21 29.23
N ARG A 255 -15.62 -1.14 28.71
CA ARG A 255 -15.34 -1.85 27.45
C ARG A 255 -15.33 -0.89 26.25
N GLU A 256 -16.28 0.02 26.17
CA GLU A 256 -16.34 1.04 25.12
C GLU A 256 -15.15 2.02 25.19
N ALA A 257 -14.59 2.27 26.39
CA ALA A 257 -13.36 3.04 26.54
C ALA A 257 -12.14 2.32 25.95
N ILE A 258 -12.06 0.99 26.11
CA ILE A 258 -10.96 0.17 25.55
C ILE A 258 -10.96 0.23 24.01
N LEU A 259 -12.13 0.23 23.37
CA LEU A 259 -12.26 0.34 21.91
C LEU A 259 -11.76 1.68 21.35
N LYS A 260 -11.67 2.71 22.20
CA LYS A 260 -11.18 4.04 21.84
C LYS A 260 -9.71 4.26 22.20
N LEU A 261 -9.04 3.24 22.77
CA LEU A 261 -7.61 3.32 23.02
C LEU A 261 -6.85 3.56 21.72
N PRO A 262 -5.68 4.22 21.78
CA PRO A 262 -4.78 4.31 20.64
C PRO A 262 -4.48 2.91 20.05
N PRO A 263 -4.31 2.76 18.72
CA PRO A 263 -4.05 1.46 18.10
C PRO A 263 -2.87 0.70 18.71
N ALA A 264 -1.80 1.38 19.13
CA ALA A 264 -0.66 0.76 19.80
C ALA A 264 -1.04 0.14 21.17
N GLU A 265 -1.92 0.80 21.93
CA GLU A 265 -2.45 0.29 23.21
C GLU A 265 -3.38 -0.92 22.98
N GLN A 266 -4.23 -0.86 21.94
CA GLN A 266 -5.06 -1.99 21.53
C GLN A 266 -4.21 -3.21 21.10
N LEU A 267 -3.14 -2.96 20.33
CA LEU A 267 -2.20 -4.01 19.91
C LEU A 267 -1.42 -4.60 21.09
N ARG A 268 -1.06 -3.79 22.10
CA ARG A 268 -0.50 -4.28 23.38
C ARG A 268 -1.41 -5.30 24.05
N LEU A 269 -2.73 -5.05 24.05
CA LEU A 269 -3.70 -5.99 24.61
C LEU A 269 -3.73 -7.30 23.79
N LEU A 270 -3.75 -7.21 22.47
CA LEU A 270 -3.69 -8.38 21.57
C LEU A 270 -2.42 -9.23 21.81
N PHE A 271 -1.26 -8.59 22.00
CA PHE A 271 0.00 -9.27 22.31
C PHE A 271 0.02 -9.88 23.71
N LYS A 272 -0.47 -9.14 24.72
CA LYS A 272 -0.57 -9.62 26.10
C LYS A 272 -1.37 -10.92 26.19
N HIS A 273 -2.46 -11.03 25.45
CA HIS A 273 -3.33 -12.21 25.43
C HIS A 273 -2.91 -13.28 24.43
N ARG A 274 -1.85 -13.04 23.64
CA ARG A 274 -1.35 -13.98 22.60
C ARG A 274 -2.45 -14.45 21.65
N ALA A 275 -3.41 -13.59 21.33
CA ALA A 275 -4.54 -13.89 20.45
C ALA A 275 -4.10 -13.88 18.97
N ARG A 276 -3.22 -14.81 18.60
CA ARG A 276 -2.47 -14.80 17.33
C ARG A 276 -3.35 -14.83 16.09
N ASP A 277 -4.48 -15.53 16.15
CA ASP A 277 -5.44 -15.61 15.04
C ASP A 277 -6.12 -14.26 14.77
N LEU A 278 -6.24 -13.41 15.80
CA LEU A 278 -6.74 -12.04 15.64
C LEU A 278 -5.72 -11.09 15.00
N TYR A 279 -4.46 -11.49 14.81
CA TYR A 279 -3.44 -10.62 14.22
C TYR A 279 -3.68 -10.44 12.71
N GLU A 280 -4.41 -11.35 12.07
CA GLU A 280 -4.71 -11.29 10.62
C GLU A 280 -5.64 -10.13 10.25
N THR A 281 -6.50 -9.73 11.19
CA THR A 281 -7.44 -8.62 11.01
C THR A 281 -6.79 -7.26 11.24
N VAL A 282 -5.63 -7.22 11.92
CA VAL A 282 -4.82 -6.01 12.12
C VAL A 282 -4.13 -5.66 10.82
N LYS A 283 -4.25 -4.40 10.36
CA LYS A 283 -3.57 -3.90 9.17
C LYS A 283 -2.50 -2.89 9.54
N VAL A 284 -1.26 -3.18 9.19
CA VAL A 284 -0.11 -2.28 9.37
C VAL A 284 0.19 -1.63 8.02
N ALA A 285 0.01 -0.32 7.94
CA ALA A 285 0.09 0.41 6.67
C ALA A 285 1.54 0.60 6.17
N GLU A 286 2.50 0.66 7.09
CA GLU A 286 3.90 0.95 6.81
C GLU A 286 4.79 -0.18 7.32
N ASP A 287 6.01 -0.25 6.80
CA ASP A 287 6.98 -1.24 7.29
C ASP A 287 7.42 -0.90 8.72
N PRO A 288 7.50 -1.88 9.63
CA PRO A 288 8.13 -1.68 10.93
C PRO A 288 9.60 -1.25 10.79
N PRO A 289 10.18 -0.53 11.78
CA PRO A 289 11.54 -0.01 11.67
C PRO A 289 12.60 -1.07 11.32
N SER A 290 12.51 -2.27 11.90
CA SER A 290 13.41 -3.39 11.60
C SER A 290 13.33 -3.83 10.14
N MET A 291 12.12 -3.87 9.57
CA MET A 291 11.89 -4.22 8.16
C MET A 291 12.26 -3.09 7.20
N GLN A 292 12.11 -1.83 7.59
CA GLN A 292 12.63 -0.70 6.82
C GLN A 292 14.16 -0.79 6.71
N VAL A 293 14.85 -1.02 7.84
CA VAL A 293 16.32 -1.20 7.84
C VAL A 293 16.72 -2.38 6.97
N PHE A 294 16.01 -3.51 7.05
CA PHE A 294 16.25 -4.66 6.19
C PHE A 294 16.19 -4.26 4.72
N LYS A 295 15.08 -3.64 4.28
CA LYS A 295 14.87 -3.25 2.88
C LYS A 295 15.94 -2.26 2.40
N ASP A 296 16.24 -1.23 3.19
CA ASP A 296 17.05 -0.12 2.74
C ASP A 296 18.56 -0.37 2.81
N ARG A 297 19.02 -1.15 3.80
CA ARG A 297 20.45 -1.29 4.12
C ARG A 297 20.99 -2.70 3.93
N ILE A 298 20.14 -3.72 4.05
CA ILE A 298 20.57 -5.12 4.03
C ILE A 298 20.22 -5.76 2.69
N HIS A 299 18.94 -5.73 2.32
CA HIS A 299 18.35 -6.46 1.22
C HIS A 299 18.40 -5.72 -0.12
N GLY A 300 17.83 -4.52 -0.20
CA GLY A 300 17.45 -3.87 -1.47
C GLY A 300 18.63 -3.50 -2.39
N THR A 301 18.37 -2.71 -3.42
CA THR A 301 19.39 -2.37 -4.44
C THR A 301 20.63 -1.69 -3.88
N ARG A 302 20.52 -1.01 -2.74
CA ARG A 302 21.64 -0.36 -2.03
C ARG A 302 22.24 -1.24 -0.93
N GLY A 303 21.57 -2.34 -0.60
CA GLY A 303 22.01 -3.32 0.37
C GLY A 303 23.07 -4.26 -0.21
N TRP A 304 23.59 -5.13 0.65
CA TRP A 304 24.64 -6.07 0.26
C TRP A 304 24.10 -7.46 -0.09
N LEU A 305 22.91 -7.84 0.40
CA LEU A 305 22.38 -9.20 0.24
C LEU A 305 21.97 -9.49 -1.21
N VAL A 306 21.16 -8.64 -1.84
CA VAL A 306 20.75 -8.88 -3.23
C VAL A 306 21.95 -8.81 -4.17
N ASN A 307 22.81 -7.82 -3.98
CA ASN A 307 23.96 -7.58 -4.86
C ASN A 307 25.09 -8.60 -4.68
N GLY A 308 25.29 -9.09 -3.45
CA GLY A 308 26.39 -9.97 -3.09
C GLY A 308 26.03 -11.45 -3.05
N CYS A 309 24.77 -11.78 -2.76
CA CYS A 309 24.35 -13.16 -2.51
C CYS A 309 23.26 -13.61 -3.50
N ALA A 310 22.28 -12.77 -3.82
CA ALA A 310 21.13 -13.14 -4.66
C ALA A 310 21.37 -12.97 -6.17
N SER A 311 22.61 -12.90 -6.64
CA SER A 311 22.88 -12.89 -8.08
C SER A 311 22.49 -14.23 -8.71
N THR A 312 22.14 -14.24 -10.01
CA THR A 312 21.72 -15.46 -10.71
C THR A 312 22.77 -16.59 -10.67
N ARG A 313 24.05 -16.25 -10.48
CA ARG A 313 25.15 -17.22 -10.41
C ARG A 313 25.40 -17.77 -9.00
N CYS A 314 24.85 -17.11 -7.98
CA CYS A 314 24.98 -17.50 -6.59
C CYS A 314 23.63 -18.03 -6.10
N HIS A 315 22.96 -17.31 -5.19
CA HIS A 315 21.69 -17.74 -4.61
C HIS A 315 20.46 -17.27 -5.38
N GLY A 316 20.60 -16.54 -6.48
CA GLY A 316 19.50 -16.00 -7.28
C GLY A 316 19.12 -16.79 -8.52
N GLY A 317 19.79 -17.92 -8.78
CA GLY A 317 19.54 -18.81 -9.92
C GLY A 317 18.78 -20.07 -9.53
N ALA A 318 18.31 -20.82 -10.53
CA ALA A 318 17.69 -22.13 -10.31
C ALA A 318 18.68 -23.15 -9.71
N GLU A 319 19.95 -23.07 -10.11
CA GLU A 319 21.04 -23.96 -9.67
C GLU A 319 21.60 -23.65 -8.26
N ALA A 320 21.03 -22.68 -7.55
CA ALA A 320 21.48 -22.22 -6.23
C ALA A 320 21.31 -23.24 -5.09
N GLY A 321 20.87 -24.46 -5.40
CA GLY A 321 20.60 -25.53 -4.43
C GLY A 321 19.44 -25.18 -3.49
N ARG A 322 19.64 -25.42 -2.19
CA ARG A 322 18.61 -25.27 -1.14
C ARG A 322 18.36 -23.82 -0.72
N LEU A 323 19.38 -22.96 -0.76
CA LEU A 323 19.24 -21.55 -0.40
C LEU A 323 19.08 -20.75 -1.69
N ARG A 324 17.83 -20.41 -2.01
CA ARG A 324 17.47 -19.58 -3.17
C ARG A 324 16.83 -18.29 -2.72
N LEU A 325 17.19 -17.18 -3.34
CA LEU A 325 16.73 -15.83 -3.04
C LEU A 325 16.19 -15.16 -4.31
N ILE A 326 15.11 -14.41 -4.18
CA ILE A 326 14.51 -13.68 -5.30
C ILE A 326 15.28 -12.36 -5.50
N SER A 327 15.78 -12.12 -6.72
CA SER A 327 16.48 -10.87 -7.08
C SER A 327 15.66 -9.94 -7.98
N GLU A 328 14.49 -10.39 -8.44
CA GLU A 328 13.57 -9.58 -9.23
C GLU A 328 12.89 -8.52 -8.36
N ARG A 329 12.80 -7.28 -8.85
CA ARG A 329 12.17 -6.16 -8.12
C ARG A 329 12.63 -6.08 -6.66
N PRO A 330 13.95 -5.95 -6.40
CA PRO A 330 14.51 -6.13 -5.06
C PRO A 330 14.03 -5.09 -4.03
N ASN A 331 13.42 -3.99 -4.45
CA ASN A 331 12.86 -2.99 -3.53
C ASN A 331 11.36 -3.19 -3.26
N SER A 332 10.71 -4.21 -3.85
CA SER A 332 9.28 -4.49 -3.60
C SER A 332 9.08 -5.23 -2.29
N ASP A 333 7.93 -5.01 -1.66
CA ASP A 333 7.56 -5.71 -0.43
C ASP A 333 7.54 -7.22 -0.64
N GLU A 334 6.98 -7.68 -1.75
CA GLU A 334 6.85 -9.10 -2.02
C GLU A 334 8.23 -9.78 -2.07
N THR A 335 9.21 -9.18 -2.75
CA THR A 335 10.56 -9.76 -2.82
C THR A 335 11.32 -9.64 -1.50
N ALA A 336 11.25 -8.47 -0.84
CA ALA A 336 11.98 -8.25 0.41
C ALA A 336 11.47 -9.17 1.53
N TYR A 337 10.17 -9.18 1.79
CA TYR A 337 9.59 -10.01 2.85
C TYR A 337 9.71 -11.50 2.56
N THR A 338 9.64 -11.91 1.28
CA THR A 338 9.90 -13.31 0.90
C THR A 338 11.34 -13.70 1.24
N ASN A 339 12.33 -12.90 0.81
CA ASN A 339 13.73 -13.21 1.13
C ASN A 339 14.00 -13.16 2.63
N PHE A 340 13.39 -12.23 3.37
CA PHE A 340 13.48 -12.21 4.83
C PHE A 340 12.98 -13.54 5.43
N LEU A 341 11.79 -13.99 5.04
CA LEU A 341 11.22 -15.25 5.53
C LEU A 341 12.09 -16.46 5.16
N ILE A 342 12.65 -16.49 3.94
CA ILE A 342 13.58 -17.53 3.52
C ILE A 342 14.79 -17.57 4.45
N LEU A 343 15.42 -16.41 4.72
CA LEU A 343 16.59 -16.34 5.58
C LEU A 343 16.27 -16.74 7.03
N GLU A 344 15.11 -16.31 7.54
CA GLU A 344 14.65 -16.62 8.91
C GLU A 344 14.40 -18.13 9.10
N ASN A 345 13.81 -18.77 8.08
CA ASN A 345 13.46 -20.19 8.13
C ASN A 345 14.62 -21.11 7.71
N PHE A 346 15.64 -20.59 7.02
CA PHE A 346 16.72 -21.43 6.54
C PHE A 346 17.53 -22.03 7.69
N ARG A 347 17.86 -23.31 7.55
CA ARG A 347 18.75 -24.06 8.44
C ARG A 347 19.89 -24.65 7.62
N LEU A 348 21.10 -24.55 8.16
CA LEU A 348 22.28 -25.25 7.64
C LEU A 348 22.07 -26.77 7.72
N ALA A 349 22.96 -27.54 7.08
CA ALA A 349 22.86 -29.01 7.05
C ALA A 349 22.83 -29.65 8.44
N ASN A 350 23.50 -29.05 9.43
CA ASN A 350 23.53 -29.49 10.82
C ASN A 350 22.34 -28.97 11.66
N GLY A 351 21.34 -28.32 11.04
CA GLY A 351 20.19 -27.76 11.72
C GLY A 351 20.39 -26.37 12.33
N THR A 352 21.59 -25.79 12.27
CA THR A 352 21.84 -24.43 12.80
C THR A 352 21.05 -23.37 12.02
N PRO A 353 20.32 -22.46 12.68
CA PRO A 353 19.68 -21.31 12.05
C PRO A 353 20.66 -20.41 11.31
N LEU A 354 20.27 -19.93 10.13
CA LEU A 354 21.07 -18.99 9.36
C LEU A 354 21.21 -17.63 10.09
N ILE A 355 20.16 -17.23 10.80
CA ILE A 355 20.12 -16.04 11.67
C ILE A 355 20.15 -16.50 13.13
N ASN A 356 21.14 -16.02 13.89
CA ASN A 356 21.27 -16.27 15.32
C ASN A 356 20.77 -15.03 16.08
N HIS A 357 19.55 -15.10 16.61
CA HIS A 357 18.92 -13.97 17.31
C HIS A 357 19.48 -13.71 18.71
N SER A 358 20.03 -14.73 19.38
CA SER A 358 20.65 -14.56 20.71
C SER A 358 22.05 -13.95 20.63
N GLU A 359 22.80 -14.24 19.58
CA GLU A 359 24.12 -13.68 19.30
C GLU A 359 24.18 -13.19 17.85
N PRO A 360 23.57 -12.03 17.51
CA PRO A 360 23.44 -11.52 16.14
C PRO A 360 24.74 -11.52 15.34
N ALA A 361 25.84 -11.07 15.95
CA ALA A 361 27.16 -11.03 15.35
C ALA A 361 27.74 -12.42 15.01
N ARG A 362 27.21 -13.51 15.60
CA ARG A 362 27.61 -14.89 15.32
C ARG A 362 26.68 -15.60 14.34
N SER A 363 25.74 -14.88 13.74
CA SER A 363 24.84 -15.43 12.73
C SER A 363 25.63 -16.02 11.55
N PRO A 364 25.38 -17.28 11.16
CA PRO A 364 25.99 -17.84 9.96
C PRO A 364 25.80 -16.96 8.72
N LEU A 365 24.66 -16.26 8.57
CA LEU A 365 24.42 -15.31 7.49
C LEU A 365 25.56 -14.29 7.32
N LEU A 366 26.05 -13.72 8.43
CA LEU A 366 27.08 -12.69 8.39
C LEU A 366 28.46 -13.30 8.20
N HIS A 367 28.70 -14.47 8.80
CA HIS A 367 29.96 -15.19 8.70
C HIS A 367 30.20 -15.79 7.30
N LEU A 368 29.15 -16.26 6.62
CA LEU A 368 29.23 -16.70 5.23
C LEU A 368 29.61 -15.57 4.27
N ALA A 369 29.52 -14.31 4.70
CA ALA A 369 29.89 -13.13 3.92
C ALA A 369 31.26 -12.53 4.32
N LEU A 370 31.97 -13.15 5.27
CA LEU A 370 33.35 -12.82 5.66
C LEU A 370 34.39 -13.63 4.88
N PRO A 371 35.67 -13.21 4.82
CA PRO A 371 36.73 -14.06 4.30
C PRO A 371 36.78 -15.38 5.06
N ARG A 372 36.95 -16.50 4.36
CA ARG A 372 36.90 -17.86 4.96
C ARG A 372 37.76 -18.00 6.23
N ARG A 373 39.00 -17.48 6.19
CA ARG A 373 39.96 -17.49 7.32
C ARG A 373 39.49 -16.74 8.58
N ALA A 374 38.56 -15.80 8.44
CA ALA A 374 38.04 -14.96 9.53
C ALA A 374 36.61 -15.36 9.92
N SER A 375 36.08 -16.43 9.32
CA SER A 375 34.70 -16.85 9.46
C SER A 375 34.56 -18.07 10.36
N LEU A 376 33.57 -18.05 11.26
CA LEU A 376 33.14 -19.22 12.01
C LEU A 376 32.34 -20.21 11.15
N TYR A 377 31.71 -19.70 10.08
CA TYR A 377 30.90 -20.44 9.12
C TYR A 377 31.37 -20.04 7.72
N PRO A 378 32.53 -20.56 7.28
CA PRO A 378 33.11 -20.15 6.01
C PRO A 378 32.17 -20.49 4.86
N HIS A 379 32.07 -19.58 3.89
CA HIS A 379 31.32 -19.86 2.66
C HIS A 379 31.92 -21.09 1.96
N PRO A 380 31.09 -22.04 1.50
CA PRO A 380 31.56 -23.18 0.72
C PRO A 380 32.40 -22.75 -0.48
N GLU A 381 33.26 -23.66 -0.95
CA GLU A 381 33.90 -23.50 -2.24
C GLU A 381 32.83 -23.63 -3.33
N VAL A 382 32.82 -22.65 -4.22
CA VAL A 382 31.99 -22.65 -5.42
C VAL A 382 32.95 -22.79 -6.58
N ASP A 383 32.64 -23.68 -7.52
CA ASP A 383 33.51 -23.94 -8.66
C ASP A 383 33.63 -22.66 -9.51
N GLU A 384 34.84 -22.09 -9.51
CA GLU A 384 35.15 -20.82 -10.19
C GLU A 384 35.09 -20.98 -11.73
N GLN A 385 35.27 -22.20 -12.25
CA GLN A 385 35.33 -22.47 -13.69
C GLN A 385 33.92 -22.53 -14.32
N ALA A 386 32.91 -22.97 -13.56
CA ALA A 386 31.54 -23.08 -14.05
C ALA A 386 30.77 -21.73 -14.04
N LEU A 387 31.19 -20.76 -13.21
CA LEU A 387 30.40 -19.53 -12.94
C LEU A 387 31.11 -18.23 -13.34
N GLY A 388 32.38 -18.26 -13.78
CA GLY A 388 33.06 -17.14 -14.44
C GLY A 388 33.42 -15.92 -13.58
N GLU A 389 33.05 -15.89 -12.29
CA GLU A 389 33.55 -14.92 -11.30
C GLU A 389 33.75 -15.60 -9.95
N ASN A 390 34.90 -15.33 -9.30
CA ASN A 390 35.19 -15.82 -7.96
C ASN A 390 34.17 -15.25 -6.96
N TRP A 391 33.70 -16.09 -6.05
CA TRP A 391 32.99 -15.63 -4.86
C TRP A 391 33.82 -14.57 -4.13
N ARG A 392 33.20 -13.44 -3.81
CA ARG A 392 33.83 -12.33 -3.08
C ARG A 392 33.16 -12.14 -1.75
N TYR A 393 33.96 -12.02 -0.70
CA TYR A 393 33.47 -11.62 0.61
C TYR A 393 32.87 -10.21 0.56
N ILE A 394 31.82 -9.99 1.33
CA ILE A 394 31.13 -8.70 1.43
C ILE A 394 31.73 -7.86 2.54
N PHE A 395 32.01 -8.49 3.68
CA PHE A 395 32.55 -7.84 4.86
C PHE A 395 34.05 -8.11 4.94
N ARG A 396 34.85 -7.12 5.35
CA ARG A 396 36.30 -7.32 5.51
C ARG A 396 36.65 -8.04 6.81
N SER A 397 35.86 -7.80 7.85
CA SER A 397 36.04 -8.29 9.22
C SER A 397 34.74 -8.10 10.00
N THR A 398 34.66 -8.63 11.22
CA THR A 398 33.58 -8.35 12.18
C THR A 398 33.55 -6.89 12.65
N SER A 399 34.64 -6.14 12.43
CA SER A 399 34.72 -4.70 12.73
C SER A 399 34.21 -3.81 11.59
N ASP A 400 33.90 -4.37 10.41
CA ASP A 400 33.32 -3.66 9.27
C ASP A 400 32.00 -2.99 9.64
N ARG A 401 31.80 -1.74 9.21
CA ARG A 401 30.57 -0.99 9.47
C ARG A 401 29.32 -1.75 8.99
N ARG A 402 29.36 -2.33 7.79
CA ARG A 402 28.19 -3.04 7.24
C ARG A 402 27.91 -4.34 7.99
N PHE A 403 28.94 -4.99 8.53
CA PHE A 403 28.79 -6.17 9.38
C PHE A 403 28.06 -5.79 10.68
N LYS A 404 28.51 -4.73 11.35
CA LYS A 404 27.89 -4.22 12.58
C LYS A 404 26.45 -3.80 12.33
N GLU A 405 26.18 -3.03 11.27
CA GLU A 405 24.82 -2.63 10.91
C GLU A 405 23.89 -3.84 10.65
N ALA A 406 24.40 -4.91 10.05
CA ALA A 406 23.63 -6.13 9.85
C ALA A 406 23.38 -6.90 11.15
N ALA A 407 24.36 -6.93 12.06
CA ALA A 407 24.19 -7.51 13.39
C ALA A 407 23.21 -6.71 14.25
N ASP A 408 23.29 -5.37 14.21
CA ASP A 408 22.37 -4.46 14.90
C ASP A 408 20.94 -4.60 14.36
N TRP A 409 20.79 -4.79 13.03
CA TRP A 409 19.51 -5.09 12.42
C TRP A 409 18.92 -6.42 12.93
N ILE A 410 19.70 -7.50 12.96
CA ILE A 410 19.22 -8.78 13.50
C ILE A 410 18.80 -8.61 14.97
N GLY A 411 19.56 -7.84 15.76
CA GLY A 411 19.24 -7.55 17.15
C GLY A 411 18.02 -6.64 17.36
N SER A 412 17.54 -5.94 16.33
CA SER A 412 16.34 -5.09 16.41
C SER A 412 15.04 -5.81 16.02
N LEU A 413 15.13 -7.05 15.54
CA LEU A 413 13.96 -7.88 15.24
C LEU A 413 13.22 -8.25 16.53
N TYR A 414 11.89 -8.39 16.41
CA TYR A 414 11.03 -8.68 17.55
C TYR A 414 11.45 -9.97 18.27
N THR A 415 11.53 -9.93 19.60
CA THR A 415 11.89 -11.07 20.46
C THR A 415 10.86 -11.23 21.58
N PRO A 416 10.40 -12.45 21.93
CA PRO A 416 10.82 -13.75 21.38
C PRO A 416 10.41 -13.95 19.92
N ARG A 417 11.22 -14.69 19.14
CA ARG A 417 10.96 -14.91 17.72
C ARG A 417 9.61 -15.59 17.50
N PRO A 418 8.73 -14.99 16.68
CA PRO A 418 7.39 -15.52 16.48
C PRO A 418 7.42 -16.63 15.43
N ASP A 419 6.45 -17.54 15.53
CA ASP A 419 6.03 -18.33 14.38
C ASP A 419 4.99 -17.51 13.61
N TYR A 420 5.34 -17.11 12.39
CA TYR A 420 4.43 -16.34 11.53
C TYR A 420 3.28 -17.20 10.99
N GLY A 421 3.29 -18.53 11.14
CA GLY A 421 2.25 -19.40 10.58
C GLY A 421 2.16 -19.35 9.06
N ILE A 422 3.25 -18.96 8.39
CA ILE A 422 3.35 -18.88 6.94
C ILE A 422 4.06 -20.13 6.45
N THR A 423 3.36 -20.96 5.69
CA THR A 423 3.97 -22.13 5.04
C THR A 423 4.58 -21.70 3.71
N TYR A 424 5.90 -21.52 3.68
CA TYR A 424 6.62 -21.21 2.46
C TYR A 424 7.25 -22.47 1.87
N PRO A 425 6.92 -22.85 0.62
CA PRO A 425 7.45 -24.08 0.04
C PRO A 425 8.96 -23.96 -0.15
N PRO A 426 9.76 -24.93 0.34
CA PRO A 426 11.19 -24.93 0.07
C PRO A 426 11.41 -25.08 -1.45
N PRO A 427 12.48 -24.47 -2.01
CA PRO A 427 12.85 -24.69 -3.39
C PRO A 427 13.04 -26.20 -3.64
N GLN A 428 12.21 -26.77 -4.50
CA GLN A 428 12.43 -28.11 -5.02
C GLN A 428 13.69 -28.04 -5.90
N PRO A 429 14.68 -28.94 -5.74
CA PRO A 429 15.68 -29.16 -6.79
C PRO A 429 14.92 -29.36 -8.10
N ASP A 430 15.37 -28.76 -9.19
CA ASP A 430 14.82 -29.18 -10.48
C ASP A 430 15.02 -30.70 -10.58
N PRO A 431 14.00 -31.47 -11.04
CA PRO A 431 14.24 -32.84 -11.43
C PRO A 431 15.34 -32.76 -12.47
N GLN A 432 16.54 -33.20 -12.10
CA GLN A 432 17.72 -33.12 -12.95
C GLN A 432 17.34 -33.55 -14.37
N THR A 433 17.65 -32.72 -15.36
CA THR A 433 17.98 -33.25 -16.68
C THR A 433 18.98 -34.38 -16.40
N PRO A 434 18.73 -35.62 -16.86
CA PRO A 434 19.67 -36.71 -16.65
C PRO A 434 21.07 -36.21 -17.02
N PRO A 435 22.12 -36.57 -16.26
CA PRO A 435 23.47 -36.24 -16.68
C PRO A 435 23.61 -36.67 -18.15
N ASP A 436 24.14 -35.78 -18.99
CA ASP A 436 24.47 -36.13 -20.36
C ASP A 436 25.21 -37.48 -20.31
N PRO A 437 24.82 -38.46 -21.16
CA PRO A 437 25.48 -39.75 -21.16
C PRO A 437 26.97 -39.50 -21.28
N ASP A 438 27.72 -40.05 -20.33
CA ASP A 438 29.17 -39.99 -20.29
C ASP A 438 29.69 -40.35 -21.69
N PRO A 439 30.40 -39.45 -22.40
CA PRO A 439 30.91 -39.74 -23.73
C PRO A 439 31.93 -40.90 -23.71
N ASP A 440 32.39 -41.29 -22.52
CA ASP A 440 33.28 -42.43 -22.29
C ASP A 440 32.57 -43.65 -21.65
N ALA A 441 31.22 -43.66 -21.57
CA ALA A 441 30.48 -44.88 -21.28
C ALA A 441 30.54 -45.81 -22.51
N GLU A 442 31.59 -46.62 -22.53
CA GLU A 442 31.83 -47.70 -23.48
C GLU A 442 30.55 -48.50 -23.71
N GLU A 443 30.03 -48.46 -24.95
CA GLU A 443 28.88 -49.28 -25.35
C GLU A 443 29.18 -50.75 -24.98
N PRO A 444 28.27 -51.45 -24.28
CA PRO A 444 28.46 -52.88 -24.08
C PRO A 444 28.46 -53.56 -25.45
N ASN A 445 29.61 -54.15 -25.80
CA ASN A 445 29.80 -54.89 -27.05
C ASN A 445 28.60 -55.83 -27.29
N PRO A 446 28.03 -55.86 -28.51
CA PRO A 446 26.95 -56.76 -28.82
C PRO A 446 27.40 -58.22 -28.60
N PRO A 447 26.53 -59.08 -28.06
CA PRO A 447 26.88 -60.48 -27.81
C PRO A 447 27.26 -61.16 -29.12
N ALA A 448 28.38 -61.89 -29.09
CA ALA A 448 28.87 -62.66 -30.22
C ALA A 448 27.77 -63.61 -30.77
N PRO A 449 27.65 -63.75 -32.09
CA PRO A 449 26.63 -64.60 -32.69
C PRO A 449 26.84 -66.07 -32.27
N PRO A 450 25.75 -66.82 -32.03
CA PRO A 450 25.85 -68.21 -31.59
C PRO A 450 26.53 -69.05 -32.67
N SER A 451 27.55 -69.80 -32.27
CA SER A 451 28.19 -70.82 -33.10
C SER A 451 27.15 -71.86 -33.52
N GLN A 452 26.93 -72.01 -34.82
CA GLN A 452 26.14 -73.12 -35.35
C GLN A 452 26.95 -74.43 -35.23
N PRO A 453 26.27 -75.58 -35.01
CA PRO A 453 26.92 -76.87 -34.81
C PRO A 453 27.63 -77.40 -36.06
#